data_AF-A0A2S7U2A5-F1
#
_entry.id   AF-A0A2S7U2A5-F1
#
_cell.length_a   1.000
_cell.length_b   1.000
_cell.length_c   1.000
_cell.angle_alpha   90.00
_cell.angle_beta   90.00
_cell.angle_gamma   90.00
#
_symmetry.space_group_name_H-M   'P 1'
#
loop_
_entity.id
_entity.type
_entity.pdbx_description
1 polymer ?
#
loop_
_entity_poly.entity_id
_entity_poly.type
_entity_poly.pdbx_seq_one_letter_code
_entity_poly.pdbx_strand_id
1 'polypeptide(L)'
;MEIVVKAGSIKSKQKFGSCQLHLEWMSPADAKGDGQSRGNSGVSLMDKYEVQILDSYNDLSPTYADGQAGALYGRSKPAFNACRKPGEWQTYDILFTRPIFDDKGKVIRRAKFVVLHNGIFIQDK
;
A
#
# COMPACT_ATOMS: atom_id res chain seq x y z
N MET A 1 -1.72 -11.86 11.00
CA MET A 1 -2.36 -12.48 9.82
C MET A 1 -1.24 -12.95 8.91
N GLU A 2 -1.33 -14.14 8.33
CA GLU A 2 -0.29 -14.69 7.46
C GLU A 2 -0.94 -15.15 6.14
N ILE A 3 -0.31 -14.80 5.02
CA ILE A 3 -0.68 -15.31 3.70
C ILE A 3 0.26 -16.47 3.39
N VAL A 4 -0.29 -17.67 3.28
CA VAL A 4 0.47 -18.84 2.82
C VAL A 4 0.50 -18.85 1.30
N VAL A 5 1.63 -19.28 0.74
CA VAL A 5 1.84 -19.43 -0.70
C VAL A 5 0.67 -20.20 -1.32
N LYS A 6 0.06 -19.62 -2.38
CA LYS A 6 -1.12 -20.15 -3.13
C LYS A 6 -2.48 -20.12 -2.39
N ALA A 7 -2.58 -19.51 -1.22
CA ALA A 7 -3.87 -19.41 -0.49
C ALA A 7 -4.76 -18.23 -0.97
N GLY A 8 -4.22 -17.30 -1.75
CA GLY A 8 -4.92 -16.09 -2.19
C GLY A 8 -4.93 -14.98 -1.14
N SER A 9 -5.68 -13.91 -1.42
CA SER A 9 -5.78 -12.74 -0.54
C SER A 9 -6.61 -13.03 0.71
N ILE A 10 -6.24 -12.40 1.82
CA ILE A 10 -6.98 -12.43 3.08
C ILE A 10 -7.67 -11.08 3.34
N LYS A 11 -8.72 -11.08 4.15
CA LYS A 11 -9.48 -9.87 4.50
C LYS A 11 -9.91 -9.88 5.96
N SER A 12 -10.04 -8.70 6.56
CA SER A 12 -10.59 -8.56 7.90
C SER A 12 -12.05 -9.04 7.95
N LYS A 13 -12.43 -9.70 9.04
CA LYS A 13 -13.85 -10.06 9.28
C LYS A 13 -14.70 -8.81 9.49
N GLN A 14 -14.16 -7.85 10.24
CA GLN A 14 -14.80 -6.55 10.45
C GLN A 14 -14.63 -5.67 9.22
N LYS A 15 -15.69 -4.91 8.91
CA LYS A 15 -15.69 -3.89 7.86
C LYS A 15 -15.36 -2.53 8.45
N PHE A 16 -14.60 -1.73 7.71
CA PHE A 16 -14.18 -0.40 8.12
C PHE A 16 -14.56 0.65 7.06
N GLY A 17 -14.89 1.84 7.54
CA GLY A 17 -15.09 3.04 6.73
C GLY A 17 -13.83 3.90 6.75
N SER A 18 -13.95 5.16 7.17
CA SER A 18 -12.77 5.96 7.50
C SER A 18 -12.06 5.34 8.70
N CYS A 19 -10.73 5.27 8.66
CA CYS A 19 -9.91 4.70 9.72
C CYS A 19 -8.48 5.23 9.68
N GLN A 20 -7.77 5.02 10.79
CA GLN A 20 -6.32 4.99 10.81
C GLN A 20 -5.90 3.51 10.84
N LEU A 21 -5.00 3.12 9.94
CA LEU A 21 -4.45 1.79 9.86
C LEU A 21 -2.93 1.87 10.02
N HIS A 22 -2.42 1.20 11.04
CA HIS A 22 -1.01 0.89 11.18
C HIS A 22 -0.76 -0.55 10.74
N LEU A 23 0.30 -0.77 9.98
CA LEU A 23 0.78 -2.12 9.67
C LEU A 23 2.29 -2.14 9.47
N GLU A 24 2.89 -3.30 9.76
CA GLU A 24 4.29 -3.57 9.48
C GLU A 24 4.42 -4.69 8.44
N TRP A 25 5.41 -4.58 7.56
CA TRP A 25 5.70 -5.58 6.55
C TRP A 25 7.20 -5.69 6.31
N MET A 26 7.65 -6.83 5.79
CA MET A 26 9.07 -7.09 5.57
C MET A 26 9.23 -7.97 4.33
N SER A 27 10.02 -7.50 3.37
CA SER A 27 10.50 -8.35 2.27
C SER A 27 11.56 -9.33 2.79
N PRO A 28 11.60 -10.59 2.32
CA PRO A 28 12.65 -11.54 2.69
C PRO A 28 14.05 -10.98 2.43
N ALA A 29 15.02 -11.31 3.29
CA ALA A 29 16.40 -10.82 3.16
C ALA A 29 17.06 -11.22 1.82
N ASP A 30 16.64 -12.36 1.25
CA ASP A 30 17.09 -12.88 -0.04
C ASP A 30 16.10 -12.57 -1.18
N ALA A 31 15.35 -11.46 -1.10
CA ALA A 31 14.32 -11.08 -2.06
C ALA A 31 14.78 -11.27 -3.52
N LYS A 32 13.95 -11.98 -4.29
CA LYS A 32 14.17 -12.35 -5.70
C LYS A 32 13.08 -11.76 -6.58
N GLY A 33 13.33 -11.79 -7.90
CA GLY A 33 12.43 -11.26 -8.91
C GLY A 33 12.72 -9.80 -9.24
N ASP A 34 12.01 -9.32 -10.25
CA ASP A 34 12.21 -8.01 -10.89
C ASP A 34 10.87 -7.26 -11.06
N GLY A 35 10.93 -5.93 -11.11
CA GLY A 35 9.78 -5.03 -11.16
C GLY A 35 8.68 -5.42 -10.17
N GLN A 36 7.47 -5.63 -10.69
CA GLN A 36 6.29 -6.03 -9.91
C GLN A 36 6.34 -7.47 -9.37
N SER A 37 7.35 -8.28 -9.71
CA SER A 37 7.47 -9.65 -9.18
C SER A 37 8.36 -9.72 -7.92
N ARG A 38 8.94 -8.60 -7.49
CA ARG A 38 9.89 -8.54 -6.37
C ARG A 38 9.22 -8.14 -5.06
N GLY A 39 8.77 -9.14 -4.29
CA GLY A 39 8.18 -8.91 -2.96
C GLY A 39 6.85 -8.16 -3.00
N ASN A 40 6.01 -8.44 -4.00
CA ASN A 40 4.75 -7.73 -4.24
C ASN A 40 3.62 -8.20 -3.33
N SER A 41 2.92 -7.25 -2.74
CA SER A 41 1.65 -7.40 -2.04
C SER A 41 0.92 -6.05 -2.05
N GLY A 42 -0.15 -5.92 -1.28
CA GLY A 42 -0.80 -4.63 -1.11
C GLY A 42 -1.80 -4.64 0.02
N VAL A 43 -2.04 -3.45 0.58
CA VAL A 43 -3.13 -3.25 1.53
C VAL A 43 -4.29 -2.55 0.82
N SER A 44 -5.41 -3.27 0.68
CA SER A 44 -6.60 -2.77 0.03
C SER A 44 -7.61 -2.23 1.04
N LEU A 45 -7.91 -0.92 0.96
CA LEU A 45 -8.96 -0.28 1.73
C LEU A 45 -10.29 -0.34 0.97
N MET A 46 -11.33 -0.79 1.66
CA MET A 46 -12.68 -1.02 1.10
C MET A 46 -12.66 -1.89 -0.18
N ASP A 47 -11.74 -2.84 -0.30
CA ASP A 47 -11.56 -3.74 -1.46
C ASP A 47 -11.39 -2.99 -2.81
N LYS A 48 -10.99 -1.70 -2.77
CA LYS A 48 -10.94 -0.84 -3.97
C LYS A 48 -9.69 0.02 -4.08
N TYR A 49 -9.07 0.37 -2.96
CA TYR A 49 -7.96 1.32 -2.94
C TYR A 49 -6.73 0.67 -2.34
N GLU A 50 -5.75 0.40 -3.19
CA GLU A 50 -4.52 -0.29 -2.80
C GLU A 50 -3.41 0.71 -2.50
N VAL A 51 -2.85 0.61 -1.30
CA VAL A 51 -1.51 1.14 -1.01
C VAL A 51 -0.53 0.01 -1.25
N GLN A 52 0.37 0.24 -2.20
CA GLN A 52 1.25 -0.79 -2.72
C GLN A 52 2.30 -1.25 -1.71
N ILE A 53 2.51 -2.56 -1.62
CA ILE A 53 3.65 -3.17 -0.91
C ILE A 53 4.56 -3.80 -1.97
N LEU A 54 5.81 -3.37 -2.03
CA LEU A 54 6.79 -3.89 -2.99
C LEU A 54 8.20 -3.75 -2.42
N ASP A 55 9.11 -4.65 -2.75
CA ASP A 55 10.53 -4.38 -2.53
C ASP A 55 11.02 -3.37 -3.57
N SER A 56 10.95 -2.09 -3.19
CA SER A 56 11.46 -0.97 -3.99
C SER A 56 12.80 -0.43 -3.46
N TYR A 57 13.52 -1.17 -2.60
CA TYR A 57 14.73 -0.64 -1.98
C TYR A 57 15.80 -0.24 -3.01
N ASN A 58 16.22 1.02 -2.94
CA ASN A 58 17.33 1.61 -3.72
C ASN A 58 17.26 1.35 -5.24
N ASP A 59 16.05 1.25 -5.79
CA ASP A 59 15.79 0.97 -7.20
C ASP A 59 16.58 -0.24 -7.75
N LEU A 60 16.89 -1.22 -6.89
CA LEU A 60 17.58 -2.46 -7.29
C LEU A 60 16.80 -3.24 -8.35
N SER A 61 15.49 -3.02 -8.40
CA SER A 61 14.55 -3.62 -9.34
C SER A 61 13.49 -2.57 -9.72
N PRO A 62 13.79 -1.68 -10.68
CA PRO A 62 12.90 -0.58 -11.04
C PRO A 62 11.54 -1.06 -11.51
N THR A 63 10.51 -0.25 -11.25
CA THR A 63 9.16 -0.45 -11.74
C THR A 63 8.56 0.90 -12.14
N TYR A 64 7.33 0.92 -12.66
CA TYR A 64 6.66 2.17 -13.02
C TYR A 64 6.28 2.96 -11.76
N ALA A 65 6.31 4.29 -11.85
CA ALA A 65 6.35 5.17 -10.69
C ALA A 65 5.13 5.08 -9.75
N ASP A 66 3.94 4.80 -10.29
CA ASP A 66 2.68 4.61 -9.58
C ASP A 66 2.37 3.13 -9.28
N GLY A 67 3.37 2.25 -9.40
CA GLY A 67 3.33 0.85 -8.98
C GLY A 67 4.39 0.47 -7.94
N GLN A 68 5.21 1.41 -7.48
CA GLN A 68 6.23 1.17 -6.45
C GLN A 68 5.65 1.19 -5.03
N ALA A 69 6.45 0.79 -4.04
CA ALA A 69 6.04 0.81 -2.63
C ALA A 69 5.45 2.18 -2.21
N GLY A 70 4.30 2.16 -1.55
CA GLY A 70 3.65 3.37 -1.05
C GLY A 70 2.86 4.15 -2.11
N ALA A 71 2.86 3.69 -3.36
CA ALA A 71 1.96 4.21 -4.38
C ALA A 71 0.49 3.92 -4.03
N LEU A 72 -0.39 4.84 -4.42
CA LEU A 72 -1.78 4.48 -4.66
C LEU A 72 -1.80 3.79 -6.02
N TYR A 73 -1.89 2.46 -6.02
CA TYR A 73 -1.54 1.63 -7.18
C TYR A 73 -2.29 2.05 -8.45
N GLY A 74 -1.54 2.39 -9.51
CA GLY A 74 -2.04 2.85 -10.80
C GLY A 74 -2.72 4.23 -10.79
N ARG A 75 -2.51 5.03 -9.74
CA ARG A 75 -3.19 6.33 -9.55
C ARG A 75 -2.26 7.46 -9.15
N SER A 76 -1.33 7.21 -8.22
CA SER A 76 -0.42 8.23 -7.74
C SER A 76 0.87 7.60 -7.19
N LYS A 77 2.00 8.06 -7.72
CA LYS A 77 3.32 7.76 -7.15
C LYS A 77 3.47 8.36 -5.75
N PRO A 78 4.26 7.74 -4.85
CA PRO A 78 4.69 8.39 -3.62
C PRO A 78 5.59 9.60 -3.94
N ALA A 79 5.68 10.54 -3.01
CA ALA A 79 6.56 11.72 -3.16
C ALA A 79 8.04 11.33 -3.22
N PHE A 80 8.43 10.30 -2.48
CA PHE A 80 9.77 9.72 -2.46
C PHE A 80 9.69 8.26 -2.03
N ASN A 81 10.73 7.50 -2.35
CA ASN A 81 10.89 6.12 -1.93
C ASN A 81 11.50 6.09 -0.52
N ALA A 82 10.76 5.52 0.44
CA ALA A 82 11.17 5.44 1.84
C ALA A 82 11.48 3.99 2.29
N CYS A 83 11.68 3.06 1.34
CA CYS A 83 11.99 1.68 1.65
C CYS A 83 13.30 1.56 2.44
N ARG A 84 13.26 0.78 3.51
CA ARG A 84 14.44 0.12 4.10
C ARG A 84 14.88 -1.09 3.28
N LYS A 85 16.06 -1.62 3.58
CA LYS A 85 16.62 -2.79 2.87
C LYS A 85 15.80 -4.08 3.14
N PRO A 86 15.84 -5.08 2.25
CA PRO A 86 15.21 -6.37 2.51
C PRO A 86 15.71 -7.01 3.82
N GLY A 87 14.81 -7.67 4.55
CA GLY A 87 15.07 -8.17 5.90
C GLY A 87 14.91 -7.14 7.03
N GLU A 88 14.61 -5.88 6.71
CA GLU A 88 14.21 -4.88 7.72
C GLU A 88 12.70 -4.62 7.67
N TRP A 89 12.11 -4.40 8.84
CA TRP A 89 10.70 -4.03 8.97
C TRP A 89 10.43 -2.65 8.40
N GLN A 90 9.38 -2.58 7.60
CA GLN A 90 8.76 -1.39 7.05
C GLN A 90 7.48 -1.12 7.83
N THR A 91 7.15 0.16 8.02
CA THR A 91 5.89 0.57 8.67
C THR A 91 5.08 1.42 7.69
N TYR A 92 3.77 1.19 7.64
CA TYR A 92 2.82 2.15 7.10
C TYR A 92 1.87 2.64 8.19
N ASP A 93 1.74 3.96 8.27
CA ASP A 93 0.64 4.62 8.96
C ASP A 93 -0.25 5.29 7.91
N ILE A 94 -1.46 4.76 7.75
CA ILE A 94 -2.40 5.17 6.71
C ILE A 94 -3.61 5.81 7.37
N LEU A 95 -3.83 7.10 7.13
CA LEU A 95 -5.07 7.78 7.47
C LEU A 95 -5.96 7.79 6.23
N PHE A 96 -7.05 7.04 6.31
CA PHE A 96 -8.00 6.88 5.22
C PHE A 96 -9.34 7.52 5.55
N THR A 97 -9.79 8.40 4.66
CA THR A 97 -11.14 8.94 4.70
C THR A 97 -11.97 8.34 3.58
N ARG A 98 -13.03 7.61 3.92
CA ARG A 98 -13.90 6.96 2.94
C ARG A 98 -14.56 7.98 1.98
N PRO A 99 -14.87 7.58 0.73
CA PRO A 99 -15.67 8.38 -0.17
C PRO A 99 -17.10 8.55 0.35
N ILE A 100 -17.79 9.60 -0.09
CA ILE A 100 -19.22 9.80 0.12
C ILE A 100 -19.92 9.75 -1.23
N PHE A 101 -21.06 9.07 -1.26
CA PHE A 101 -21.94 8.93 -2.41
C PHE A 101 -23.27 9.62 -2.12
N ASP A 102 -23.92 10.16 -3.16
CA ASP A 102 -25.33 10.57 -3.07
C ASP A 102 -26.28 9.36 -3.13
N ASP A 103 -27.58 9.63 -3.04
CA ASP A 103 -28.66 8.65 -3.12
C ASP A 103 -28.71 7.91 -4.46
N LYS A 104 -28.16 8.51 -5.52
CA LYS A 104 -28.04 7.92 -6.87
C LYS A 104 -26.73 7.17 -7.09
N GLY A 105 -25.88 7.07 -6.07
CA GLY A 105 -24.60 6.36 -6.13
C GLY A 105 -23.48 7.14 -6.82
N LYS A 106 -23.64 8.44 -7.08
CA LYS A 106 -22.58 9.29 -7.62
C LYS A 106 -21.64 9.71 -6.48
N VAL A 107 -20.33 9.68 -6.75
CA VAL A 107 -19.32 10.17 -5.81
C VAL A 107 -19.46 11.68 -5.65
N ILE A 108 -19.77 12.14 -4.44
CA ILE A 108 -19.80 13.57 -4.08
C ILE A 108 -18.54 14.02 -3.33
N ARG A 109 -17.84 13.07 -2.69
CA ARG A 109 -16.50 13.29 -2.14
C ARG A 109 -15.63 12.07 -2.39
N ARG A 110 -14.47 12.27 -3.02
CA ARG A 110 -13.50 11.20 -3.25
C ARG A 110 -12.90 10.71 -1.93
N ALA A 111 -12.37 9.49 -1.95
CA ALA A 111 -11.55 8.97 -0.88
C ALA A 111 -10.31 9.85 -0.70
N LYS A 112 -9.83 10.00 0.55
CA LYS A 112 -8.57 10.68 0.85
C LYS A 112 -7.60 9.76 1.57
N PHE A 113 -6.31 9.96 1.30
CA PHE A 113 -5.21 9.18 1.84
C PHE A 113 -4.12 10.12 2.33
N VAL A 114 -3.71 9.91 3.57
CA VAL A 114 -2.39 10.30 4.05
C VAL A 114 -1.63 9.01 4.36
N VAL A 115 -0.43 8.87 3.80
CA VAL A 115 0.42 7.69 4.03
C VAL A 115 1.78 8.15 4.52
N LEU A 116 2.18 7.61 5.67
CA LEU A 116 3.56 7.68 6.13
C LEU A 116 4.19 6.30 5.93
N HIS A 117 5.42 6.28 5.41
CA HIS A 117 6.23 5.08 5.28
C HIS A 117 7.50 5.28 6.09
N ASN A 118 7.72 4.44 7.11
CA ASN A 118 8.84 4.57 8.04
C ASN A 118 8.89 5.95 8.72
N GLY A 119 7.73 6.49 9.08
CA GLY A 119 7.56 7.82 9.67
C GLY A 119 7.69 8.98 8.68
N ILE A 120 7.95 8.72 7.40
CA ILE A 120 8.14 9.75 6.38
C ILE A 120 6.86 9.92 5.55
N PHE A 121 6.37 11.15 5.41
CA PHE A 121 5.12 11.48 4.72
C PHE A 121 5.23 11.37 3.19
N ILE A 122 4.63 10.33 2.59
CA ILE A 122 4.80 10.01 1.16
C ILE A 122 3.56 10.28 0.30
N GLN A 123 2.37 10.39 0.89
CA GLN A 123 1.12 10.63 0.16
C GLN A 123 0.22 11.63 0.88
N ASP A 124 -0.36 12.55 0.10
CA ASP A 124 -1.51 13.39 0.43
C ASP A 124 -2.40 13.48 -0.81
N LYS A 125 -3.50 12.73 -0.83
CA LYS A 125 -4.37 12.55 -2.00
C LYS A 125 -5.84 12.51 -1.61
#